data_AF-K2FWY3-F1
#
_entry.id   AF-K2FWY3-F1
#
_cell.length_a   1.000
_cell.length_b   1.000
_cell.length_c   1.000
_cell.angle_alpha   90.00
_cell.angle_beta   90.00
_cell.angle_gamma   90.00
#
_symmetry.space_group_name_H-M   'P 1'
#
loop_
_entity.id
_entity.type
_entity.pdbx_description
1 polymer ?
#
loop_
_entity_poly.entity_id
_entity_poly.type
_entity_poly.pdbx_seq_one_letter_code
_entity_poly.pdbx_strand_id
1 'polypeptide(L)'
;MPEDKNLNFFGKYFRLTLIFIIFLELISFLGYLFPLLNTVTFFSIITVALILAVIRLEYGLYLILAELFIGSKGYLFYFEINGLRISLRLALFLVVLGVWIFYYLRNKKLEIKKSNLFWPLILLFLFIIWGVLSGFLRGNEFDNLFFDV
;
A
#
# COMPACT_ATOMS: atom_id res chain seq x y z
N MET A 1 -4.32 4.73 -45.36
CA MET A 1 -4.67 5.56 -44.20
C MET A 1 -5.27 4.60 -43.17
N PRO A 2 -4.65 4.39 -42.00
CA PRO A 2 -5.18 3.47 -41.02
C PRO A 2 -6.40 4.11 -40.35
N GLU A 3 -7.47 3.34 -40.25
CA GLU A 3 -8.77 3.74 -39.72
C GLU A 3 -8.67 4.33 -38.32
N ASP A 4 -9.26 5.51 -38.15
CA ASP A 4 -9.44 6.18 -36.88
C ASP A 4 -10.40 5.34 -36.03
N LYS A 5 -9.83 4.46 -35.18
CA LYS A 5 -10.57 3.82 -34.09
C LYS A 5 -11.12 4.95 -33.23
N ASN A 6 -12.41 5.24 -33.36
CA ASN A 6 -13.15 6.09 -32.42
C ASN A 6 -12.89 5.57 -31.00
N LEU A 7 -11.94 6.19 -30.31
CA LEU A 7 -11.65 5.94 -28.91
C LEU A 7 -12.87 6.43 -28.15
N ASN A 8 -13.80 5.53 -27.87
CA ASN A 8 -14.92 5.79 -26.98
C ASN A 8 -14.38 5.98 -25.56
N PHE A 9 -13.91 7.19 -25.25
CA PHE A 9 -13.42 7.59 -23.93
C PHE A 9 -14.44 7.32 -22.83
N PHE A 10 -15.74 7.37 -23.16
CA PHE A 10 -16.85 7.05 -22.26
C PHE A 10 -17.41 5.62 -22.44
N GLY A 11 -16.55 4.66 -22.78
CA GLY A 11 -16.93 3.26 -22.91
C GLY A 11 -17.43 2.62 -21.61
N LYS A 12 -17.97 1.40 -21.72
CA LYS A 12 -18.50 0.61 -20.60
C LYS A 12 -17.53 0.50 -19.42
N TYR A 13 -16.25 0.28 -19.69
CA TYR A 13 -15.21 0.14 -18.66
C TYR A 13 -14.94 1.45 -17.91
N PHE A 14 -14.90 2.60 -18.61
CA PHE A 14 -14.72 3.91 -17.97
C PHE A 14 -15.88 4.21 -17.01
N ARG A 15 -17.12 3.97 -17.44
CA ARG A 15 -18.31 4.16 -16.60
C ARG A 15 -18.31 3.21 -15.39
N LEU A 16 -17.91 1.96 -15.59
CA LEU A 16 -17.79 0.98 -14.50
C LEU A 16 -16.75 1.42 -13.46
N THR A 17 -15.56 1.84 -13.90
CA THR A 17 -14.50 2.33 -12.99
C THR A 17 -14.95 3.56 -12.22
N LEU A 18 -15.60 4.53 -12.86
CA LEU A 18 -16.14 5.71 -12.17
C LEU A 18 -17.18 5.34 -11.10
N ILE A 19 -18.11 4.44 -11.42
CA ILE A 19 -19.09 3.95 -10.44
C ILE A 19 -18.38 3.29 -9.27
N PHE A 20 -17.33 2.50 -9.53
CA PHE A 20 -16.57 1.82 -8.49
C PHE A 20 -15.82 2.81 -7.58
N ILE A 21 -15.24 3.87 -8.15
CA ILE A 21 -14.57 4.93 -7.38
C ILE A 21 -15.57 5.63 -6.47
N ILE A 22 -16.71 6.08 -7.02
CA ILE A 22 -17.76 6.76 -6.25
C ILE A 22 -18.28 5.84 -5.14
N PHE A 23 -18.49 4.56 -5.44
CA PHE A 23 -18.93 3.58 -4.45
C PHE A 23 -17.92 3.41 -3.30
N LEU A 24 -16.63 3.28 -3.62
CA LEU A 24 -15.58 3.20 -2.60
C LEU A 24 -15.50 4.46 -1.75
N GLU A 25 -15.68 5.63 -2.34
CA GLU A 25 -15.66 6.91 -1.64
C GLU A 25 -16.87 7.09 -0.72
N LEU A 26 -18.06 6.62 -1.14
CA LEU A 26 -19.23 6.54 -0.27
C LEU A 26 -19.00 5.60 0.92
N ILE A 27 -18.39 4.44 0.71
CA ILE A 27 -18.04 3.52 1.81
C ILE A 27 -17.01 4.15 2.73
N SER A 28 -16.01 4.85 2.19
CA SER A 28 -15.01 5.57 2.98
C SER A 28 -15.66 6.67 3.83
N PHE A 29 -16.60 7.43 3.27
CA PHE A 29 -17.38 8.42 4.00
C PHE A 29 -18.23 7.80 5.11
N LEU A 30 -18.89 6.67 4.85
CA LEU A 30 -19.62 5.92 5.88
C LEU A 30 -18.67 5.33 6.94
N GLY A 31 -17.48 4.90 6.54
CA GLY A 31 -16.43 4.41 7.43
C GLY A 31 -15.90 5.52 8.34
N TYR A 32 -15.82 6.75 7.85
CA TYR A 32 -15.47 7.91 8.67
C TYR A 32 -16.53 8.19 9.75
N LEU A 33 -17.82 8.03 9.43
CA LEU A 33 -18.90 8.21 10.40
C LEU A 33 -19.01 7.04 11.40
N PHE A 34 -18.71 5.83 10.96
CA PHE A 34 -18.79 4.61 11.77
C PHE A 34 -17.42 3.92 11.86
N PRO A 35 -16.66 4.13 12.96
CA PRO A 35 -15.31 3.55 13.13
C PRO A 35 -15.26 2.03 12.99
N LEU A 36 -16.34 1.33 13.41
CA LEU A 36 -16.48 -0.11 13.25
C LEU A 36 -16.50 -0.53 11.77
N LEU A 37 -17.22 0.22 10.92
CA LEU A 37 -17.31 -0.03 9.49
C LEU A 37 -15.94 0.15 8.82
N ASN A 38 -15.21 1.22 9.17
CA ASN A 38 -13.85 1.44 8.68
C ASN A 38 -12.92 0.27 9.01
N THR A 39 -12.96 -0.19 10.27
CA THR A 39 -12.11 -1.30 10.73
C THR A 39 -12.45 -2.61 10.01
N VAL A 40 -13.74 -2.93 9.88
CA VAL A 40 -14.19 -4.14 9.17
C VAL A 40 -13.79 -4.08 7.69
N THR A 41 -14.01 -2.95 7.01
CA THR A 41 -13.63 -2.80 5.60
C THR A 41 -12.12 -2.88 5.42
N PHE A 42 -11.33 -2.24 6.30
CA PHE A 42 -9.88 -2.32 6.29
C PHE A 42 -9.38 -3.77 6.38
N PHE A 43 -9.82 -4.53 7.38
CA PHE A 43 -9.41 -5.94 7.52
C PHE A 43 -9.92 -6.80 6.37
N SER A 44 -11.13 -6.56 5.86
CA SER A 44 -11.65 -7.31 4.71
C SER A 44 -10.77 -7.15 3.46
N ILE A 45 -10.34 -5.92 3.16
CA ILE A 45 -9.49 -5.63 1.99
C ILE A 45 -8.11 -6.27 2.17
N ILE A 46 -7.54 -6.18 3.39
CA ILE A 46 -6.26 -6.81 3.72
C ILE A 46 -6.32 -8.33 3.56
N THR A 47 -7.38 -8.98 4.05
CA THR A 47 -7.55 -10.43 3.90
C THR A 47 -7.65 -10.81 2.44
N VAL A 48 -8.42 -10.08 1.64
CA VAL A 48 -8.52 -10.31 0.20
C VAL A 48 -7.16 -10.12 -0.47
N ALA A 49 -6.43 -9.06 -0.13
CA ALA A 49 -5.10 -8.79 -0.67
C ALA A 49 -4.11 -9.89 -0.31
N LEU A 50 -4.16 -10.43 0.90
CA LEU A 50 -3.31 -11.53 1.35
C LEU A 50 -3.59 -12.80 0.54
N ILE A 51 -4.87 -13.17 0.39
CA ILE A 51 -5.26 -14.35 -0.40
C ILE A 51 -4.79 -14.19 -1.85
N LEU A 52 -5.04 -13.02 -2.44
CA LEU A 52 -4.63 -12.73 -3.82
C LEU A 52 -3.10 -12.75 -3.98
N ALA A 53 -2.36 -12.15 -3.06
CA ALA A 53 -0.90 -12.12 -3.08
C ALA A 53 -0.29 -13.52 -2.95
N VAL A 54 -0.89 -14.41 -2.15
CA VAL A 54 -0.46 -15.81 -2.02
C VAL A 54 -0.71 -16.59 -3.31
N ILE A 55 -1.82 -16.34 -4.01
CA ILE A 55 -2.13 -16.99 -5.29
C ILE A 55 -1.18 -16.49 -6.39
N ARG A 56 -1.09 -15.16 -6.58
CA ARG A 56 -0.11 -14.50 -7.44
C ARG A 56 0.24 -13.13 -6.89
N LEU A 57 1.54 -12.88 -6.73
CA LEU A 57 2.06 -11.60 -6.23
C LEU A 57 1.58 -10.39 -7.06
N GLU A 58 1.40 -10.60 -8.38
CA GLU A 58 0.92 -9.62 -9.35
C GLU A 58 -0.43 -9.01 -8.95
N TYR A 59 -1.36 -9.83 -8.43
CA TYR A 59 -2.68 -9.34 -8.02
C TYR A 59 -2.60 -8.45 -6.77
N GLY A 60 -1.69 -8.74 -5.84
CA GLY A 60 -1.42 -7.87 -4.71
C GLY A 60 -0.87 -6.51 -5.15
N LEU A 61 0.04 -6.50 -6.13
CA LEU A 61 0.56 -5.27 -6.74
C LEU A 61 -0.52 -4.45 -7.44
N TYR A 62 -1.42 -5.08 -8.19
CA TYR A 62 -2.55 -4.38 -8.81
C TYR A 62 -3.47 -3.73 -7.78
N LEU A 63 -3.66 -4.36 -6.62
CA LEU A 63 -4.49 -3.83 -5.55
C LEU A 63 -3.82 -2.60 -4.88
N ILE A 64 -2.51 -2.64 -4.67
CA ILE A 64 -1.72 -1.48 -4.22
C ILE A 64 -1.84 -0.33 -5.24
N LEU A 65 -1.70 -0.62 -6.53
CA LEU A 65 -1.83 0.41 -7.57
C LEU A 65 -3.24 0.99 -7.62
N ALA A 66 -4.27 0.16 -7.52
CA ALA A 66 -5.65 0.63 -7.47
C ALA A 66 -5.88 1.54 -6.26
N GLU A 67 -5.39 1.16 -5.08
CA GLU A 67 -5.44 2.02 -3.89
C GLU A 67 -4.64 3.31 -4.11
N LEU A 68 -3.49 3.29 -4.78
CA LEU A 68 -2.70 4.48 -5.05
C LEU A 68 -3.43 5.48 -5.96
N PHE A 69 -4.16 4.98 -6.97
CA PHE A 69 -4.92 5.83 -7.88
C PHE A 69 -6.20 6.40 -7.25
N ILE A 70 -6.85 5.65 -6.36
CA ILE A 70 -8.11 6.05 -5.74
C ILE A 70 -7.85 6.83 -4.44
N GLY A 71 -6.91 6.36 -3.64
CA GLY A 71 -6.52 6.93 -2.36
C GLY A 71 -5.47 8.02 -2.52
N SER A 72 -5.88 9.27 -2.67
CA SER A 72 -4.95 10.40 -2.74
C SER A 72 -4.00 10.48 -1.53
N LYS A 73 -4.53 10.29 -0.31
CA LYS A 73 -3.77 10.39 0.96
C LYS A 73 -3.48 9.05 1.64
N GLY A 74 -3.96 7.93 1.09
CA GLY A 74 -3.83 6.60 1.73
C GLY A 74 -4.79 6.33 2.90
N TYR A 75 -5.62 7.31 3.28
CA TYR A 75 -6.55 7.22 4.43
C TYR A 75 -8.00 6.88 4.04
N LEU A 76 -8.23 6.30 2.85
CA LEU A 76 -9.57 5.80 2.46
C LEU A 76 -10.16 4.89 3.53
N PHE A 77 -9.31 4.00 4.04
CA PHE A 77 -9.56 3.21 5.24
C PHE A 77 -8.29 3.23 6.08
N TYR A 78 -8.48 3.28 7.39
CA TYR A 78 -7.38 3.30 8.33
C TYR A 78 -7.78 2.56 9.60
N PHE A 79 -6.78 1.96 10.22
CA PHE A 79 -6.93 1.34 11.51
C PHE A 79 -6.20 2.18 12.56
N GLU A 80 -6.93 2.59 13.58
CA GLU A 80 -6.41 3.44 14.66
C GLU A 80 -6.27 2.60 15.93
N ILE A 81 -5.05 2.51 16.47
CA ILE A 81 -4.78 1.89 17.79
C ILE A 81 -3.99 2.89 18.63
N ASN A 82 -4.52 3.29 19.79
CA ASN A 82 -3.81 4.16 20.74
C ASN A 82 -3.22 5.45 20.13
N GLY A 83 -3.87 6.04 19.12
CA GLY A 83 -3.40 7.24 18.40
C GLY A 83 -2.64 6.96 17.11
N LEU A 84 -2.12 5.73 16.92
CA LEU A 84 -1.45 5.31 15.70
C LEU A 84 -2.46 5.01 14.58
N ARG A 85 -2.40 5.76 13.48
CA ARG A 85 -3.24 5.55 12.29
C ARG A 85 -2.49 4.79 11.20
N ILE A 86 -2.75 3.50 11.09
CA ILE A 86 -2.22 2.66 10.02
C ILE A 86 -3.10 2.81 8.79
N SER A 87 -2.52 3.36 7.72
CA SER A 87 -3.19 3.49 6.42
C SER A 87 -3.36 2.15 5.71
N LEU A 88 -4.43 2.01 4.93
CA LEU A 88 -4.66 0.81 4.12
C LEU A 88 -3.50 0.53 3.17
N ARG A 89 -2.92 1.58 2.58
CA ARG A 89 -1.72 1.47 1.73
C ARG A 89 -0.57 0.78 2.45
N LEU A 90 -0.26 1.23 3.66
CA LEU A 90 0.84 0.67 4.44
C LEU A 90 0.59 -0.81 4.73
N ALA A 91 -0.63 -1.16 5.14
CA ALA A 91 -1.01 -2.54 5.39
C ALA A 91 -0.92 -3.42 4.12
N LEU A 92 -1.39 -2.93 2.98
CA LEU A 92 -1.30 -3.64 1.70
C LEU A 92 0.16 -3.87 1.28
N PHE A 93 1.01 -2.85 1.41
CA PHE A 93 2.44 -2.99 1.14
C PHE A 93 3.09 -4.03 2.04
N LEU A 94 2.79 -4.01 3.35
CA LEU A 94 3.34 -4.99 4.31
C LEU A 94 2.90 -6.42 3.97
N VAL A 95 1.65 -6.62 3.56
CA VAL A 95 1.14 -7.93 3.13
C VAL A 95 1.86 -8.43 1.89
N VAL A 96 1.92 -7.60 0.83
CA VAL A 96 2.53 -8.00 -0.45
C VAL A 96 4.03 -8.23 -0.29
N LEU A 97 4.73 -7.34 0.41
CA LEU A 97 6.15 -7.53 0.74
C LEU A 97 6.37 -8.74 1.62
N GLY A 98 5.53 -8.97 2.63
CA GLY A 98 5.61 -10.13 3.51
C GLY A 98 5.48 -11.45 2.75
N VAL A 99 4.49 -11.55 1.86
CA VAL A 99 4.30 -12.73 0.99
C VAL A 99 5.49 -12.90 0.03
N TRP A 100 5.99 -11.81 -0.55
CA TRP A 100 7.15 -11.84 -1.44
C TRP A 100 8.40 -12.33 -0.71
N ILE A 101 8.71 -11.77 0.46
CA ILE A 101 9.82 -12.16 1.32
C ILE A 101 9.67 -13.64 1.70
N PHE A 102 8.49 -14.08 2.09
CA PHE A 102 8.22 -15.48 2.42
C PHE A 102 8.53 -16.42 1.25
N TYR A 103 8.08 -16.07 0.04
CA TYR A 103 8.37 -16.85 -1.17
C TYR A 103 9.86 -16.84 -1.53
N TYR A 104 10.51 -15.68 -1.36
CA TYR A 104 11.93 -15.50 -1.64
C TYR A 104 12.82 -16.28 -0.67
N LEU A 105 12.53 -16.25 0.64
CA LEU A 105 13.23 -17.04 1.67
C LEU A 105 13.05 -18.54 1.45
N ARG A 106 11.83 -18.96 1.07
CA ARG A 106 11.54 -20.38 0.80
C ARG A 106 12.34 -20.92 -0.39
N ASN A 107 12.59 -20.10 -1.40
CA ASN A 107 13.32 -20.49 -2.60
C ASN A 107 14.85 -20.38 -2.49
N LYS A 108 15.39 -19.99 -1.32
CA LYS A 108 16.81 -20.06 -0.92
C LYS A 108 17.86 -19.75 -2.00
N LYS A 109 17.58 -18.82 -2.91
CA LYS A 109 18.59 -18.24 -3.81
C LYS A 109 18.96 -16.85 -3.31
N LEU A 110 19.54 -16.79 -2.12
CA LEU A 110 20.31 -15.63 -1.68
C LEU A 110 21.66 -15.63 -2.39
N GLU A 111 21.66 -15.62 -3.72
CA GLU A 111 22.82 -15.17 -4.46
C GLU A 111 22.83 -13.65 -4.38
N ILE A 112 23.31 -13.14 -3.26
CA ILE A 112 23.73 -11.74 -3.16
C ILE A 112 24.96 -11.65 -4.07
N LYS A 113 24.73 -11.59 -5.38
CA LYS A 113 25.78 -11.22 -6.32
C LYS A 113 26.28 -9.87 -5.83
N LYS A 114 27.57 -9.80 -5.53
CA LYS A 114 28.33 -8.56 -5.29
C LYS A 114 28.19 -7.67 -6.53
N SER A 115 27.04 -7.04 -6.65
CA SER A 115 26.77 -5.99 -7.62
C SER A 115 27.41 -4.73 -7.06
N ASN A 116 27.96 -3.89 -7.93
CA ASN A 116 28.52 -2.58 -7.57
C ASN A 116 27.48 -1.66 -6.89
N LEU A 117 26.20 -2.06 -6.89
CA LEU A 117 25.08 -1.39 -6.25
C LEU A 117 24.93 -1.71 -4.74
N PHE A 118 25.67 -2.67 -4.20
CA PHE A 118 25.59 -3.02 -2.77
C PHE A 118 26.06 -1.88 -1.85
N TRP A 119 27.09 -1.14 -2.28
CA TRP A 119 27.65 -0.02 -1.53
C TRP A 119 26.68 1.18 -1.41
N PRO A 120 26.09 1.71 -2.50
CA PRO A 120 25.08 2.76 -2.37
C PRO A 120 23.84 2.30 -1.61
N LEU A 121 23.45 1.01 -1.68
CA LEU A 121 22.32 0.49 -0.90
C LEU A 121 22.59 0.50 0.61
N ILE A 122 23.80 0.09 1.03
CA ILE A 122 24.23 0.17 2.43
C ILE A 122 24.29 1.61 2.92
N LEU A 123 24.83 2.51 2.10
CA LEU A 123 24.91 3.93 2.45
C LEU A 123 23.50 4.50 2.66
N LEU A 124 22.56 4.17 1.77
CA LEU A 124 21.16 4.59 1.88
C LEU A 124 20.51 4.01 3.14
N PHE A 125 20.73 2.73 3.46
CA PHE A 125 20.20 2.11 4.67
C PHE A 125 20.79 2.74 5.94
N LEU A 126 22.07 3.11 5.91
CA LEU A 126 22.73 3.84 7.00
C LEU A 126 22.09 5.23 7.21
N PHE A 127 21.80 5.96 6.13
CA PHE A 127 21.10 7.25 6.21
C PHE A 127 19.67 7.11 6.73
N ILE A 128 18.95 6.04 6.36
CA ILE A 128 17.62 5.75 6.91
C ILE A 128 17.73 5.47 8.42
N ILE A 129 18.64 4.59 8.84
CA ILE A 129 18.86 4.29 10.26
C ILE A 129 19.27 5.55 11.02
N TRP A 130 20.13 6.38 10.45
CA TRP A 130 20.56 7.64 11.05
C TRP A 130 19.39 8.61 11.20
N GLY A 131 18.51 8.71 10.20
CA GLY A 131 17.28 9.50 10.27
C GLY A 131 16.35 9.02 11.39
N VAL A 132 16.15 7.70 11.49
CA VAL A 132 15.32 7.09 12.54
C VAL A 132 15.93 7.28 13.93
N LEU A 133 17.24 7.07 14.09
CA LEU A 133 17.95 7.23 15.37
C LEU A 133 18.01 8.70 15.80
N SER A 134 18.33 9.61 14.89
CA SER A 134 18.36 11.05 15.20
C SER A 134 16.97 11.59 15.54
N GLY A 135 15.93 11.00 14.95
CA GLY A 135 14.54 11.23 15.32
C GLY A 135 14.20 10.71 16.72
N PHE A 136 14.57 9.46 17.03
CA PHE A 136 14.31 8.83 18.33
C PHE A 136 15.06 9.52 19.47
N LEU A 137 16.31 9.93 19.25
CA LEU A 137 17.15 10.64 20.24
C LEU A 137 16.65 12.06 20.57
N ARG A 138 15.76 12.64 19.75
CA ARG A 138 15.15 13.95 20.00
C ARG A 138 13.87 13.87 20.85
N GLY A 139 13.46 12.68 21.29
CA GLY A 139 12.32 12.50 22.20
C GLY A 139 10.94 12.61 21.54
N ASN A 140 10.88 12.55 20.20
CA ASN A 140 9.60 12.46 19.49
C ASN A 140 9.02 11.06 19.67
N GLU A 141 7.74 10.98 20.02
CA GLU A 141 6.99 9.72 20.03
C GLU A 141 7.09 9.06 18.65
N PHE A 142 7.12 7.72 18.60
CA PHE A 142 7.22 6.95 17.34
C PHE A 142 6.18 7.41 16.30
N ASP A 143 5.04 7.90 16.78
CA ASP A 143 3.94 8.49 16.03
C ASP A 143 4.38 9.74 15.23
N ASN A 144 5.12 10.67 15.85
CA ASN A 144 5.61 11.89 15.20
C ASN A 144 6.77 11.63 14.24
N LEU A 145 7.51 10.54 14.42
CA LEU A 145 8.62 10.17 13.55
C LEU A 145 8.20 9.48 12.26
N PHE A 146 7.04 8.83 12.28
CA PHE A 146 6.55 8.04 11.14
C PHE A 146 5.36 8.68 10.42
N PHE A 147 4.54 9.46 11.12
CA PHE A 147 3.30 10.02 10.59
C PHE A 147 3.26 11.55 10.52
N ASP A 148 4.37 12.22 10.86
CA ASP A 148 4.64 13.68 10.79
C ASP A 148 3.35 14.53 10.73
N VAL A 149 2.86 14.92 11.91
CA VAL A 149 1.96 16.06 12.10
C VAL A 149 2.63 17.04 13.05
#